data_AF-A0A1H5ZU18-F1
#
_entry.id   AF-A0A1H5ZU18-F1
#
_cell.length_a   1.000
_cell.length_b   1.000
_cell.length_c   1.000
_cell.angle_alpha   90.00
_cell.angle_beta   90.00
_cell.angle_gamma   90.00
#
_symmetry.space_group_name_H-M   'P 1'
#
loop_
_entity.id
_entity.type
_entity.pdbx_description
1 polymer ?
#
loop_
_entity_poly.entity_id
_entity_poly.type
_entity_poly.pdbx_seq_one_letter_code
_entity_poly.pdbx_strand_id
1 'polypeptide(L)' 'MKLTVSKSKNSASFYVQKTIRKSNGSVTTVTVEKLGNLDEVKAKAKGQDPYAWAQEYV' A
#
# COMPACT_ATOMS: atom_id res chain seq x y z
N MET A 1 -0.66 4.77 -8.95
CA MET A 1 0.37 5.03 -7.91
C MET A 1 1.14 3.72 -7.73
N LYS A 2 1.77 3.37 -6.60
CA LYS A 2 2.27 1.98 -6.40
C LYS A 2 1.81 1.40 -5.06
N LEU A 3 1.41 0.13 -5.06
CA LEU A 3 1.10 -0.61 -3.85
C LEU A 3 2.41 -1.14 -3.26
N THR A 4 2.64 -0.87 -1.98
CA THR A 4 3.76 -1.43 -1.23
C THR A 4 3.22 -2.24 -0.08
N VAL A 5 3.59 -3.52 -0.04
CA VAL A 5 3.23 -4.41 1.07
C VAL A 5 4.49 -4.69 1.88
N SER A 6 4.50 -4.20 3.12
CA SER A 6 5.52 -4.59 4.09
C SER A 6 5.03 -5.82 4.83
N LYS A 7 5.72 -6.95 4.65
CA LYS A 7 5.38 -8.24 5.25
C LYS A 7 6.43 -8.68 6.26
N SER A 8 5.97 -9.20 7.39
CA SER A 8 6.73 -9.90 8.40
C SER A 8 6.17 -11.32 8.56
N LYS A 9 6.76 -12.14 9.44
CA LYS A 9 6.29 -13.51 9.69
C LYS A 9 4.82 -13.58 10.11
N ASN A 10 4.34 -12.58 10.86
CA ASN A 10 3.00 -12.58 11.49
C ASN A 10 2.16 -11.36 11.13
N SER A 11 2.63 -10.47 10.26
CA SER A 11 1.91 -9.25 9.91
C SER A 11 2.18 -8.81 8.49
N ALA A 12 1.19 -8.18 7.86
CA ALA A 12 1.36 -7.45 6.61
C ALA A 12 0.71 -6.07 6.75
N SER A 13 1.33 -5.06 6.17
CA SER A 13 0.82 -3.68 6.09
C SER A 13 0.88 -3.17 4.67
N PHE A 14 -0.21 -2.53 4.23
CA PHE A 14 -0.43 -2.12 2.86
C PHE A 14 -0.39 -0.59 2.77
N TYR A 15 0.41 -0.08 1.83
CA TYR A 15 0.65 1.35 1.63
C TYR A 15 0.47 1.73 0.16
N VAL A 16 -0.27 2.81 -0.09
CA VAL A 16 -0.28 3.50 -1.39
C VAL A 16 0.85 4.51 -1.37
N GLN A 17 1.81 4.33 -2.26
CA GLN A 17 2.97 5.21 -2.36
C GLN A 17 3.02 5.90 -3.71
N LYS A 18 3.52 7.14 -3.73
CA LYS A 18 3.82 7.86 -4.97
C LYS A 18 5.27 8.28 -4.99
N THR A 19 5.86 8.21 -6.16
CA THR A 19 7.19 8.75 -6.41
C THR A 19 7.06 10.23 -6.74
N ILE A 20 7.77 11.09 -6.01
CA ILE A 20 7.85 12.52 -6.29
C ILE A 20 9.29 12.91 -6.64
N ARG A 21 9.43 13.88 -7.54
CA ARG A 21 10.71 14.53 -7.81
C ARG A 21 10.79 15.80 -6.96
N LYS A 22 11.83 15.90 -6.13
CA LYS A 22 12.11 17.05 -5.28
C LYS A 22 12.74 18.17 -6.11
N SER A 23 12.69 19.39 -5.58
CA SER A 23 13.28 20.59 -6.21
C SER A 23 14.79 20.46 -6.45
N ASN A 24 15.49 19.72 -5.61
CA ASN A 24 16.93 19.42 -5.75
C ASN A 24 17.24 18.33 -6.81
N GLY A 25 16.25 17.93 -7.61
CA GLY A 25 16.40 16.91 -8.66
C GLY A 25 16.34 15.46 -8.17
N SER A 26 16.44 15.21 -6.86
CA SER A 26 16.34 13.86 -6.29
C SER A 26 14.93 13.29 -6.36
N VAL A 27 14.84 11.96 -6.41
CA VAL A 27 13.57 11.24 -6.46
C VAL A 27 13.34 10.57 -5.10
N THR A 28 12.14 10.71 -4.55
CA THR A 28 11.79 10.07 -3.28
C THR A 28 10.39 9.47 -3.39
N THR A 29 10.21 8.30 -2.81
CA THR A 29 8.88 7.69 -2.67
C THR A 29 8.28 8.15 -1.35
N VAL A 30 7.07 8.70 -1.40
CA VAL A 30 6.31 9.11 -0.22
C VAL A 30 5.04 8.27 -0.11
N THR A 31 4.68 7.91 1.13
CA THR A 31 3.39 7.27 1.41
C THR A 31 2.28 8.29 1.30
N VAL A 32 1.30 8.01 0.44
CA VAL A 32 0.10 8.84 0.23
C VAL A 32 -1.00 8.40 1.19
N GLU A 33 -1.22 7.09 1.28
CA GLU A 33 -2.29 6.51 2.10
C GLU A 33 -1.81 5.20 2.72
N LYS A 34 -2.22 4.94 3.97
CA LYS A 34 -2.06 3.63 4.62
C LYS A 34 -3.39 2.89 4.54
N LEU A 35 -3.44 1.82 3.74
CA LEU A 35 -4.66 1.03 3.55
C LEU A 35 -5.02 0.23 4.79
N GLY A 36 -4.01 -0.22 5.54
CA GLY A 36 -4.19 -0.95 6.79
C GLY A 36 -3.29 -2.17 6.90
N ASN A 37 -3.54 -2.99 7.92
CA ASN A 37 -2.97 -4.32 8.06
C ASN A 37 -3.78 -5.37 7.25
N LEU A 38 -3.33 -6.63 7.26
CA LEU A 38 -4.02 -7.70 6.51
C LEU A 38 -5.50 -7.85 6.89
N ASP A 39 -5.84 -7.80 8.18
CA ASP A 39 -7.21 -8.01 8.65
C ASP A 39 -8.12 -6.83 8.28
N GLU A 40 -7.61 -5.60 8.40
CA GLU A 40 -8.31 -4.37 7.99
C GLU A 40 -8.57 -4.37 6.48
N VAL A 41 -7.56 -4.72 5.68
CA VAL A 41 -7.69 -4.79 4.21
C VAL A 41 -8.63 -5.93 3.81
N LYS A 42 -8.60 -7.06 4.52
CA LYS A 42 -9.54 -8.17 4.30
C LYS A 42 -10.99 -7.77 4.62
N ALA A 43 -11.21 -7.00 5.67
CA ALA A 43 -12.54 -6.46 5.99
C ALA A 43 -13.03 -5.50 4.89
N LYS A 44 -12.14 -4.66 4.33
CA LYS A 44 -12.44 -3.77 3.20
C LYS A 44 -12.73 -4.54 1.90
N ALA A 45 -12.03 -5.64 1.67
CA ALA A 45 -12.17 -6.49 0.49
C ALA A 45 -13.47 -7.33 0.48
N LYS A 46 -14.27 -7.34 1.56
CA LYS A 46 -15.59 -7.98 1.65
C LYS A 46 -15.65 -9.42 1.11
N GLY A 47 -14.60 -10.20 1.34
CA GLY A 47 -14.51 -11.61 0.89
C GLY A 47 -13.67 -11.84 -0.37
N GLN A 48 -13.21 -10.78 -1.04
CA GLN A 48 -12.18 -10.85 -2.08
C GLN A 48 -10.77 -11.01 -1.47
N ASP A 49 -9.81 -11.48 -2.27
CA ASP A 49 -8.41 -11.52 -1.85
C ASP A 49 -7.92 -10.10 -1.52
N PRO A 50 -7.47 -9.82 -0.28
CA PRO A 50 -7.00 -8.50 0.12
C PRO A 50 -5.84 -7.98 -0.74
N TYR A 51 -5.00 -8.85 -1.30
CA TYR A 51 -3.90 -8.44 -2.17
C TYR A 51 -4.41 -7.97 -3.54
N ALA A 52 -5.33 -8.73 -4.14
CA ALA A 52 -5.95 -8.37 -5.41
C ALA A 52 -6.74 -7.06 -5.27
N TRP A 53 -7.55 -6.95 -4.21
CA TRP A 53 -8.31 -5.74 -3.92
C TRP A 53 -7.40 -4.52 -3.73
N ALA A 54 -6.32 -4.66 -2.94
CA ALA A 54 -5.38 -3.57 -2.71
C ALA A 54 -4.63 -3.17 -3.99
N GLN A 55 -4.45 -4.09 -4.93
CA GLN A 55 -3.81 -3.81 -6.21
C GLN A 55 -4.75 -3.12 -7.19
N GLU A 56 -6.04 -3.46 -7.19
CA GLU A 56 -7.09 -2.75 -7.95
C GLU A 56 -7.33 -1.33 -7.42
N TYR A 57 -7.08 -1.08 -6.14
CA TYR A 57 -7.27 0.23 -5.52
C TYR A 57 -6.24 1.29 -5.95
N VAL A 58 -5.05 0.91 -6.46
CA VAL A 58 -3.85 1.78 -6.61
C VAL A 58 -3.53 2.19 -8.04
#